data_AF-A0A954FYW8-F1
#
_entry.id   AF-A0A954FYW8-F1
#
_cell.length_a   1.000
_cell.length_b   1.000
_cell.length_c   1.000
_cell.angle_alpha   90.00
_cell.angle_beta   90.00
_cell.angle_gamma   90.00
#
_symmetry.space_group_name_H-M   'P 1'
#
loop_
_entity.id
_entity.type
_entity.pdbx_description
1 polymer ?
#
loop_
_entity_poly.entity_id
_entity_poly.type
_entity_poly.pdbx_seq_one_letter_code
_entity_poly.pdbx_strand_id
1 'polypeptide(L)'
;MAAPKVNLPQNYLKWLDSILDGSFVNHNDREWGITDRQDLLEPFELNEGDIAPYIEQARLYAEMIEDVTGETTTVDDEDNEIPYSRIKKWLTIAEGDEDLLCVDPNDDYSVWIFAPNEGGYVEKVCDSIDQFLEELEVV
;
A
#
# COMPACT_ATOMS: atom_id res chain seq x y z
N MET A 1 -7.00 4.18 25.72
CA MET A 1 -6.81 3.10 24.72
C MET A 1 -5.54 3.45 23.97
N ALA A 2 -4.58 2.53 23.86
CA ALA A 2 -3.38 2.81 23.06
C ALA A 2 -3.82 2.87 21.59
N ALA A 3 -3.46 3.94 20.87
CA ALA A 3 -3.69 3.99 19.44
C ALA A 3 -3.02 2.77 18.78
N PRO A 4 -3.66 2.13 17.79
CA PRO A 4 -3.02 1.06 17.04
C PRO A 4 -1.65 1.55 16.54
N LYS A 5 -0.62 0.72 16.72
CA LYS A 5 0.72 1.08 16.27
C LYS A 5 0.82 0.76 14.78
N VAL A 6 0.83 1.80 13.96
CA VAL A 6 1.31 1.75 12.58
C VAL A 6 2.78 1.29 12.61
N ASN A 7 3.06 0.08 12.14
CA ASN A 7 4.42 -0.50 12.10
C ASN A 7 5.18 -0.06 10.84
N LEU A 8 5.20 1.26 10.59
CA LEU A 8 5.97 1.86 9.50
C LEU A 8 7.33 2.39 9.99
N PRO A 9 8.33 2.51 9.11
CA PRO A 9 9.63 3.06 9.45
C PRO A 9 9.54 4.47 10.05
N GLN A 10 10.41 4.75 11.01
CA GLN A 10 10.32 5.98 11.81
C GLN A 10 10.54 7.24 10.98
N ASN A 11 11.39 7.17 9.97
CA ASN A 11 11.62 8.24 9.00
C ASN A 11 10.35 8.54 8.18
N TYR A 12 9.63 7.51 7.72
CA TYR A 12 8.35 7.70 7.04
C TYR A 12 7.31 8.35 7.96
N LEU A 13 7.20 7.89 9.21
CA LEU A 13 6.30 8.52 10.18
C LEU A 13 6.64 9.99 10.45
N LYS A 14 7.94 10.34 10.55
CA LYS A 14 8.38 11.74 10.71
C LYS A 14 8.07 12.58 9.48
N TRP A 15 8.18 12.00 8.29
CA TRP A 15 7.83 12.66 7.05
C TRP A 15 6.31 12.88 6.96
N LEU A 16 5.50 11.89 7.34
CA LEU A 16 4.05 12.02 7.46
C LEU A 16 3.65 13.17 8.40
N ASP A 17 4.34 13.30 9.54
CA ASP A 17 4.09 14.38 10.50
C ASP A 17 4.47 15.78 9.92
N SER A 18 5.16 15.84 8.77
CA SER A 18 5.64 17.08 8.13
C SER A 18 4.80 17.55 6.95
N ILE A 19 3.97 16.67 6.37
CA ILE A 19 3.09 16.98 5.25
C ILE A 19 1.72 17.44 5.75
N LEU A 20 0.96 18.13 4.90
CA LEU A 20 -0.41 18.54 5.22
C LEU A 20 -1.37 17.35 5.02
N ASP A 21 -2.47 17.38 5.75
CA ASP A 21 -3.59 16.46 5.54
C ASP A 21 -4.07 16.53 4.08
N GLY A 22 -4.26 15.36 3.44
CA GLY A 22 -4.65 15.27 2.04
C GLY A 22 -3.58 15.74 1.04
N SER A 23 -2.30 15.62 1.38
CA SER A 23 -1.20 15.94 0.46
C SER A 23 -1.09 14.89 -0.65
N PHE A 24 -0.77 15.36 -1.84
CA PHE A 24 -0.41 14.53 -2.97
C PHE A 24 1.10 14.57 -3.18
N VAL A 25 1.67 13.45 -3.60
CA VAL A 25 3.08 13.39 -4.00
C VAL A 25 3.22 12.77 -5.37
N ASN A 26 4.22 13.24 -6.12
CA ASN A 26 4.56 12.65 -7.39
C ASN A 26 5.75 11.70 -7.24
N HIS A 27 5.62 10.52 -7.86
CA HIS A 27 6.70 9.56 -8.06
C HIS A 27 6.52 8.92 -9.44
N ASN A 28 7.57 8.96 -10.27
CA ASN A 28 7.55 8.42 -11.65
C ASN A 28 6.34 8.85 -12.49
N ASP A 29 6.04 10.15 -12.54
CA ASP A 29 4.91 10.74 -13.27
C ASP A 29 3.51 10.28 -12.81
N ARG A 30 3.40 9.60 -11.65
CA ARG A 30 2.12 9.25 -11.01
C ARG A 30 1.91 10.08 -9.74
N GLU A 31 0.67 10.50 -9.53
CA GLU A 31 0.24 11.25 -8.35
C GLU A 31 -0.36 10.29 -7.31
N TRP A 32 0.07 10.41 -6.05
CA TRP A 32 -0.37 9.56 -4.95
C TRP A 32 -0.98 10.42 -3.84
N GLY A 33 -2.23 10.15 -3.49
CA GLY A 33 -2.90 10.73 -2.33
C GLY A 33 -2.39 10.08 -1.05
N ILE A 34 -1.53 10.78 -0.30
CA ILE A 34 -0.93 10.24 0.91
C ILE A 34 -1.96 10.20 2.04
N THR A 35 -2.15 9.02 2.59
CA THR A 35 -3.02 8.81 3.75
C THR A 35 -2.31 9.29 5.00
N ASP A 36 -2.94 10.17 5.78
CA ASP A 36 -2.38 10.63 7.04
C ASP A 36 -2.39 9.51 8.10
N ARG A 37 -1.72 9.76 9.22
CA ARG A 37 -1.56 8.75 10.27
C ARG A 37 -2.87 8.34 10.93
N GLN A 38 -3.83 9.25 11.02
CA GLN A 38 -5.14 8.96 11.60
C GLN A 38 -5.95 8.11 10.63
N ASP A 39 -5.98 8.50 9.35
CA ASP A 39 -6.73 7.81 8.29
C ASP A 39 -6.20 6.39 8.03
N LEU A 40 -4.89 6.16 8.15
CA LEU A 40 -4.31 4.81 8.06
C LEU A 40 -4.93 3.81 9.05
N LEU A 41 -5.50 4.29 10.15
CA LEU A 41 -6.11 3.48 11.20
C LEU A 41 -7.64 3.50 11.16
N GLU A 42 -8.24 4.31 10.29
CA GLU A 42 -9.68 4.35 10.11
C GLU A 42 -10.19 3.04 9.50
N PRO A 43 -11.39 2.59 9.88
CA PRO A 43 -11.99 1.40 9.32
C PRO A 43 -12.32 1.62 7.84
N PHE A 44 -11.76 0.77 6.99
CA PHE A 44 -12.09 0.62 5.59
C PHE A 44 -12.93 -0.64 5.41
N GLU A 45 -14.04 -0.52 4.68
CA GLU A 45 -14.93 -1.62 4.35
C GLU A 45 -14.90 -1.85 2.83
N LEU A 46 -14.43 -3.03 2.41
CA LEU A 46 -14.35 -3.39 1.00
C LEU A 46 -15.68 -3.97 0.48
N ASN A 47 -16.27 -4.87 1.26
CA ASN A 47 -17.59 -5.46 1.06
C ASN A 47 -18.33 -5.55 2.40
N GLU A 48 -19.62 -5.85 2.37
CA GLU A 48 -20.43 -6.02 3.59
C GLU A 48 -19.80 -7.07 4.54
N GLY A 49 -19.21 -6.58 5.64
CA GLY A 49 -18.56 -7.41 6.65
C GLY A 49 -17.04 -7.59 6.52
N ASP A 50 -16.44 -7.17 5.41
CA ASP A 50 -14.99 -7.20 5.19
C ASP A 50 -14.37 -5.87 5.60
N ILE A 51 -14.12 -5.73 6.91
CA ILE A 51 -13.63 -4.49 7.53
C ILE A 51 -12.21 -4.69 8.06
N ALA A 52 -11.32 -3.77 7.69
CA ALA A 52 -9.96 -3.69 8.22
C ALA A 52 -9.55 -2.21 8.39
N PRO A 53 -8.49 -1.90 9.15
CA PRO A 53 -7.87 -0.59 9.07
C PRO A 53 -7.45 -0.26 7.63
N TYR A 54 -7.50 1.01 7.21
CA TYR A 54 -7.13 1.43 5.85
C TYR A 54 -5.74 0.92 5.43
N ILE A 55 -4.77 0.94 6.36
CA ILE A 55 -3.41 0.40 6.11
C ILE A 55 -3.39 -1.09 5.73
N GLU A 56 -4.45 -1.84 6.01
CA GLU A 56 -4.58 -3.27 5.68
C GLU A 56 -5.49 -3.51 4.46
N GLN A 57 -5.89 -2.48 3.69
CA GLN A 57 -6.81 -2.68 2.56
C GLN A 57 -6.26 -3.64 1.49
N ALA A 58 -4.95 -3.66 1.24
CA ALA A 58 -4.32 -4.61 0.33
C ALA A 58 -4.61 -6.08 0.72
N ARG A 59 -4.75 -6.36 2.03
CA ARG A 59 -5.17 -7.69 2.52
C ARG A 59 -6.57 -8.05 2.05
N LEU A 60 -7.53 -7.12 2.18
CA LEU A 60 -8.92 -7.35 1.79
C LEU A 60 -9.03 -7.60 0.29
N TYR A 61 -8.34 -6.80 -0.53
CA TYR A 61 -8.31 -7.00 -1.98
C TYR A 61 -7.65 -8.32 -2.37
N ALA A 62 -6.50 -8.67 -1.78
CA ALA A 62 -5.84 -9.93 -2.06
C ALA A 62 -6.67 -11.16 -1.64
N GLU A 63 -7.40 -11.09 -0.52
CA GLU A 63 -8.36 -12.11 -0.10
C GLU A 63 -9.52 -12.23 -1.10
N MET A 64 -10.11 -11.10 -1.51
CA MET A 64 -11.19 -11.09 -2.50
C MET A 64 -10.76 -11.71 -3.83
N ILE A 65 -9.58 -11.34 -4.34
CA ILE A 65 -9.10 -11.86 -5.63
C ILE A 65 -8.84 -13.37 -5.53
N GLU A 66 -8.21 -13.82 -4.46
CA GLU A 66 -7.98 -15.26 -4.20
C GLU A 66 -9.32 -16.03 -4.13
N ASP A 67 -10.34 -15.47 -3.48
CA ASP A 67 -11.67 -16.09 -3.37
C ASP A 67 -12.45 -16.13 -4.70
N VAL A 68 -12.35 -15.08 -5.51
CA VAL A 68 -13.07 -14.97 -6.80
C VAL A 68 -12.41 -15.79 -7.89
N THR A 69 -11.07 -15.76 -7.97
CA THR A 69 -10.31 -16.40 -9.06
C THR A 69 -9.90 -17.83 -8.73
N GLY A 70 -9.70 -18.15 -7.45
CA GLY A 70 -9.07 -19.39 -6.99
C GLY A 70 -7.54 -19.41 -7.16
N GLU A 71 -6.93 -18.32 -7.65
CA GLU A 71 -5.49 -18.17 -7.80
C GLU A 71 -4.84 -17.80 -6.46
N THR A 72 -3.65 -18.34 -6.19
CA THR A 72 -2.90 -18.06 -4.94
C THR A 72 -1.73 -17.08 -5.14
N THR A 73 -1.51 -16.69 -6.39
CA THR A 73 -0.42 -15.84 -6.88
C THR A 73 -0.96 -14.82 -7.87
N THR A 74 -0.22 -13.73 -8.03
CA THR A 74 -0.31 -12.76 -9.13
C THR A 74 1.06 -12.66 -9.80
N VAL A 75 1.21 -11.78 -10.78
CA VAL A 75 2.48 -11.51 -11.47
C VAL A 75 2.88 -10.04 -11.34
N ASP A 76 4.19 -9.79 -11.40
CA ASP A 76 4.76 -8.45 -11.56
C ASP A 76 5.00 -8.07 -13.04
N ASP A 77 5.63 -6.91 -13.28
CA ASP A 77 5.96 -6.40 -14.62
C ASP A 77 6.95 -7.29 -15.40
N GLU A 78 7.67 -8.16 -14.70
CA GLU A 78 8.63 -9.12 -15.25
C GLU A 78 8.07 -10.56 -15.32
N ASP A 79 6.75 -10.75 -15.16
CA ASP A 79 6.06 -12.05 -15.10
C ASP A 79 6.52 -12.93 -13.91
N ASN A 80 7.13 -12.37 -12.85
CA ASN A 80 7.46 -13.14 -11.66
C ASN A 80 6.22 -13.37 -10.78
N GLU A 81 6.06 -14.59 -10.29
CA GLU A 81 4.94 -14.93 -9.41
C GLU A 81 5.10 -14.33 -8.01
N ILE A 82 4.12 -13.53 -7.59
CA ILE A 82 4.02 -12.96 -6.25
C ILE A 82 2.83 -13.59 -5.51
N PRO A 83 3.04 -14.30 -4.39
CA PRO A 83 1.94 -14.95 -3.69
C PRO A 83 1.06 -13.94 -2.95
N TYR A 84 -0.26 -14.12 -3.01
CA TYR A 84 -1.20 -13.28 -2.25
C TYR A 84 -0.93 -13.34 -0.74
N SER A 85 -0.40 -14.46 -0.23
CA SER A 85 0.05 -14.57 1.17
C SER A 85 1.16 -13.57 1.57
N ARG A 86 1.92 -13.04 0.61
CA ARG A 86 2.87 -11.94 0.79
C ARG A 86 2.15 -10.60 0.76
N ILE A 87 1.31 -10.37 -0.26
CA ILE A 87 0.53 -9.13 -0.43
C ILE A 87 -0.39 -8.85 0.77
N LYS A 88 -0.98 -9.90 1.35
CA LYS A 88 -1.81 -9.82 2.57
C LYS A 88 -1.08 -9.24 3.80
N LYS A 89 0.25 -9.09 3.74
CA LYS A 89 1.08 -8.49 4.79
C LYS A 89 1.58 -7.09 4.44
N TRP A 90 1.31 -6.62 3.23
CA TRP A 90 1.68 -5.28 2.81
C TRP A 90 0.87 -4.24 3.55
N LEU A 91 1.48 -3.08 3.73
CA LEU A 91 0.87 -1.94 4.40
C LEU A 91 0.57 -0.87 3.36
N THR A 92 -0.69 -0.55 3.14
CA THR A 92 -1.09 0.49 2.20
C THR A 92 -0.83 1.86 2.81
N ILE A 93 -0.13 2.72 2.07
CA ILE A 93 0.34 4.03 2.53
C ILE A 93 -0.23 5.20 1.72
N ALA A 94 -0.76 4.93 0.53
CA ALA A 94 -1.41 5.91 -0.35
C ALA A 94 -2.29 5.21 -1.38
N GLU A 95 -3.13 5.98 -2.08
CA GLU A 95 -3.92 5.55 -3.23
C GLU A 95 -3.75 6.53 -4.40
N GLY A 96 -3.87 6.04 -5.63
CA GLY A 96 -3.77 6.87 -6.84
C GLY A 96 -4.33 6.10 -8.04
N ASP A 97 -5.19 6.74 -8.84
CA ASP A 97 -5.80 6.15 -10.05
C ASP A 97 -6.37 4.73 -9.85
N GLU A 98 -7.07 4.49 -8.74
CA GLU A 98 -7.63 3.17 -8.34
C GLU A 98 -6.60 2.10 -7.96
N ASP A 99 -5.31 2.43 -8.00
CA ASP A 99 -4.20 1.61 -7.51
C ASP A 99 -3.85 1.96 -6.06
N LEU A 100 -3.24 0.98 -5.38
CA LEU A 100 -2.76 1.11 -4.02
C LEU A 100 -1.24 1.21 -4.00
N LEU A 101 -0.71 2.21 -3.30
CA LEU A 101 0.70 2.27 -2.96
C LEU A 101 0.94 1.56 -1.63
N CYS A 102 1.70 0.49 -1.68
CA CYS A 102 1.91 -0.40 -0.55
C CYS A 102 3.39 -0.53 -0.21
N VAL A 103 3.69 -0.92 1.04
CA VAL A 103 5.04 -1.28 1.45
C VAL A 103 5.11 -2.70 2.00
N ASP A 104 6.16 -3.43 1.65
CA ASP A 104 6.38 -4.80 2.13
C ASP A 104 7.30 -4.83 3.35
N PRO A 105 6.78 -5.07 4.57
CA PRO A 105 7.60 -5.13 5.77
C PRO A 105 8.57 -6.33 5.80
N ASN A 106 8.45 -7.31 4.89
CA ASN A 106 9.34 -8.46 4.81
C ASN A 106 10.53 -8.25 3.87
N ASP A 107 10.54 -7.15 3.10
CA ASP A 107 11.54 -6.86 2.08
C ASP A 107 11.97 -5.39 2.18
N ASP A 108 12.58 -5.04 3.32
CA ASP A 108 13.11 -3.71 3.66
C ASP A 108 12.13 -2.54 3.48
N TYR A 109 10.83 -2.79 3.65
CA TYR A 109 9.78 -1.82 3.34
C TYR A 109 9.87 -1.30 1.90
N SER A 110 10.27 -2.16 0.95
CA SER A 110 10.15 -1.90 -0.48
C SER A 110 8.75 -1.43 -0.84
N VAL A 111 8.68 -0.53 -1.81
CA VAL A 111 7.44 0.14 -2.21
C VAL A 111 6.92 -0.51 -3.47
N TRP A 112 5.63 -0.84 -3.46
CA TRP A 112 4.95 -1.58 -4.51
C TRP A 112 3.65 -0.89 -4.88
N ILE A 113 3.35 -0.87 -6.18
CA ILE A 113 2.01 -0.63 -6.67
C ILE A 113 1.27 -1.96 -6.62
N PHE A 114 0.03 -1.93 -6.15
CA PHE A 114 -0.91 -3.03 -6.27
C PHE A 114 -2.15 -2.53 -6.99
N ALA A 115 -2.50 -3.19 -8.09
CA ALA A 115 -3.64 -2.86 -8.95
C ALA A 115 -4.72 -3.95 -8.83
N PRO A 116 -5.61 -3.90 -7.80
CA PRO A 116 -6.64 -4.91 -7.60
C PRO A 116 -7.59 -5.07 -8.80
N ASN A 117 -7.90 -3.96 -9.47
CA ASN A 117 -8.80 -3.93 -10.61
C ASN A 117 -8.21 -4.55 -11.88
N GLU A 118 -6.88 -4.68 -11.96
CA GLU A 118 -6.16 -5.31 -13.06
C GLU A 118 -5.84 -6.79 -12.77
N GLY A 119 -6.72 -7.45 -12.00
CA GLY A 119 -6.53 -8.86 -11.61
C GLY A 119 -5.48 -9.05 -10.51
N GLY A 120 -5.13 -7.98 -9.79
CA GLY A 120 -4.16 -8.03 -8.70
C GLY A 120 -2.72 -7.88 -9.14
N TYR A 121 -2.46 -7.28 -10.30
CA TYR A 121 -1.12 -6.97 -10.77
C TYR A 121 -0.33 -6.16 -9.75
N VAL A 122 0.98 -6.37 -9.69
CA VAL A 122 1.88 -5.63 -8.78
C VAL A 122 3.10 -5.11 -9.51
N GLU A 123 3.68 -4.01 -9.05
CA GLU A 123 4.90 -3.45 -9.63
C GLU A 123 5.80 -2.93 -8.52
N LYS A 124 7.08 -3.32 -8.50
CA LYS A 124 8.03 -2.78 -7.53
C LYS A 124 8.53 -1.42 -8.00
N VAL A 125 8.31 -0.37 -7.21
CA VAL A 125 8.74 0.99 -7.57
C VAL A 125 10.01 1.42 -6.86
N CYS A 126 10.24 0.97 -5.62
CA CYS A 126 11.46 1.26 -4.87
C CYS A 126 11.89 0.05 -4.03
N ASP A 127 13.20 -0.09 -3.82
CA ASP A 127 13.77 -1.15 -2.98
C ASP A 127 13.54 -0.91 -1.48
N SER A 128 13.26 0.33 -1.08
CA SER A 128 12.92 0.69 0.30
C SER A 128 12.05 1.95 0.34
N ILE A 129 11.36 2.16 1.47
CA ILE A 129 10.62 3.40 1.71
C ILE A 129 11.54 4.62 1.84
N ASP A 130 12.79 4.40 2.26
CA ASP A 130 13.80 5.45 2.38
C ASP A 130 14.15 5.99 0.99
N GLN A 131 14.41 5.09 0.03
CA GLN A 131 14.63 5.44 -1.36
C GLN A 131 13.43 6.20 -1.94
N PHE A 132 12.22 5.70 -1.69
CA PHE A 132 10.99 6.38 -2.12
C PHE A 132 10.96 7.83 -1.64
N LEU A 133 11.18 8.06 -0.34
CA LEU A 133 11.22 9.42 0.23
C LEU A 133 12.30 10.32 -0.36
N GLU A 134 13.44 9.77 -0.79
CA GLU A 134 14.52 10.52 -1.46
C GLU A 134 14.16 10.93 -2.89
N GLU A 135 13.33 10.12 -3.57
CA GLU A 135 12.89 10.33 -4.95
C GLU A 135 11.55 11.09 -5.06
N LEU A 136 10.85 11.28 -3.94
CA LEU A 136 9.56 11.98 -3.90
C LEU A 136 9.67 13.46 -4.30
N GLU A 137 8.80 13.86 -5.21
CA GLU A 137 8.53 15.27 -5.50
C GLU A 137 7.21 15.66 -4.81
N VAL A 138 7.29 16.47 -3.75
CA VAL A 138 6.11 17.02 -3.08
C VAL A 138 5.51 18.12 -3.97
N VAL A 139 4.23 17.98 -4.29
CA VAL A 139 3.47 18.88 -5.20
C VAL A 139 2.90 20.08 -4.45
#